data_AF-A0A3M6UXC6-F1
#
_entry.id   AF-A0A3M6UXC6-F1
#
_cell.length_a   1.000
_cell.length_b   1.000
_cell.length_c   1.000
_cell.angle_alpha   90.00
_cell.angle_beta   90.00
_cell.angle_gamma   90.00
#
_symmetry.space_group_name_H-M   'P 1'
#
loop_
_entity.id
_entity.type
_entity.pdbx_description
1 polymer ?
#
loop_
_entity_poly.entity_id
_entity_poly.type
_entity_poly.pdbx_seq_one_letter_code
_entity_poly.pdbx_strand_id
1 'polypeptide(L)'
;MCEIDRDKIETISLKLRASTADGGLTIKDRYYHLKKYHSCFVGSEAIDWFLANGFATTRQEGIQLGQQLLDADLVHHVVDEHNFEDRELFYRFRQDDPPHLSPAGPSVASLKQDCGTKFGSAQKKGLLKWYQAFFVLRPGDETLYEFRTDLHSTPTKKYPLKEATVKLDQSTKFCLSLTFADIQRSDLRLAFTSDEEQLSWLKAFEKSGAVTGQTEEEVEEQVKNAESIFEFSAKDIDGNEVSLEKYRGFVTLIVNKNYTQLVELHATYAARGLRILGFPCNQFGKQEPDPEPVIKKFAAGYGVQFDMFSKINVNGANALPLYKYLKSRLKGTLGR
;
A
#
# COMPACT_ATOMS: atom_id res chain seq x y z
N MET A 1 18.56 0.56 12.58
CA MET A 1 19.14 0.11 13.86
C MET A 1 20.53 -0.39 13.54
N CYS A 2 21.55 0.30 14.07
CA CYS A 2 22.95 -0.04 13.83
C CYS A 2 23.36 -1.09 14.87
N GLU A 3 23.61 -2.29 14.37
CA GLU A 3 24.26 -3.48 14.94
C GLU A 3 24.45 -3.53 16.46
N ILE A 4 23.47 -4.15 17.15
CA ILE A 4 23.89 -5.20 18.08
C ILE A 4 24.28 -6.39 17.21
N ASP A 5 25.45 -6.95 17.49
CA ASP A 5 25.97 -8.15 16.85
C ASP A 5 24.90 -9.26 16.91
N ARG A 6 24.34 -9.61 15.74
CA ARG A 6 23.29 -10.63 15.63
C ARG A 6 23.80 -11.97 16.17
N ASP A 7 25.07 -12.27 15.95
CA ASP A 7 25.71 -13.50 16.44
C ASP A 7 25.74 -13.50 17.98
N LYS A 8 25.96 -12.34 18.60
CA LYS A 8 25.86 -12.17 20.05
C LYS A 8 24.44 -12.43 20.54
N ILE A 9 23.42 -11.88 19.89
CA ILE A 9 22.01 -12.06 20.28
C ILE A 9 21.55 -13.51 20.12
N GLU A 10 21.93 -14.16 19.01
CA GLU A 10 21.65 -15.58 18.78
C GLU A 10 22.39 -16.46 19.82
N THR A 11 23.65 -16.15 20.13
CA THR A 11 24.41 -16.84 21.19
C THR A 11 23.75 -16.70 22.56
N ILE A 12 23.27 -15.51 22.89
CA ILE A 12 22.56 -15.26 24.16
C ILE A 12 21.26 -16.07 24.19
N SER A 13 20.48 -16.07 23.11
CA SER A 13 19.24 -16.85 23.01
C SER A 13 19.49 -18.35 23.21
N LEU A 14 20.55 -18.90 22.59
CA LEU A 14 20.93 -20.31 22.75
C LEU A 14 21.27 -20.65 24.20
N LYS A 15 22.07 -19.82 24.88
CA LYS A 15 22.42 -20.02 26.30
C LYS A 15 21.22 -19.85 27.23
N LEU A 16 20.37 -18.86 26.94
CA LEU A 16 19.17 -18.58 27.71
C LEU A 16 18.19 -19.77 27.68
N ARG A 17 18.07 -20.45 26.52
CA ARG A 17 17.21 -21.63 26.32
C ARG A 17 17.87 -22.96 26.72
N ALA A 18 19.14 -22.96 27.12
CA ALA A 18 19.80 -24.18 27.58
C ALA A 18 19.01 -24.80 28.76
N SER A 19 19.24 -26.08 29.06
CA SER A 19 18.56 -26.69 30.20
C SER A 19 18.96 -25.96 31.49
N THR A 20 18.12 -26.02 32.52
CA THR A 20 18.47 -25.43 33.83
C THR A 20 19.72 -26.07 34.43
N ALA A 21 20.00 -27.34 34.12
CA ALA A 21 21.23 -28.02 34.52
C ALA A 21 22.47 -27.45 33.82
N ASP A 22 22.31 -26.92 32.61
CA ASP A 22 23.34 -26.22 31.84
C ASP A 22 23.34 -24.71 32.11
N GLY A 23 22.60 -24.27 33.13
CA GLY A 23 22.53 -22.88 33.56
C GLY A 23 21.58 -22.01 32.75
N GLY A 24 20.64 -22.56 31.98
CA GLY A 24 19.59 -21.78 31.28
C GLY A 24 18.34 -21.48 32.12
N LEU A 25 17.32 -20.88 31.49
CA LEU A 25 16.08 -20.48 32.17
C LEU A 25 15.16 -21.65 32.52
N THR A 26 14.31 -21.43 33.54
CA THR A 26 13.19 -22.32 33.83
C THR A 26 12.07 -22.13 32.82
N ILE A 27 12.05 -22.98 31.80
CA ILE A 27 10.99 -23.06 30.80
C ILE A 27 9.99 -24.14 31.21
N LYS A 28 8.72 -23.76 31.40
CA LYS A 28 7.66 -24.70 31.79
C LYS A 28 6.28 -24.19 31.41
N ASP A 29 5.31 -25.08 31.48
CA ASP A 29 3.90 -24.70 31.37
C ASP A 29 3.48 -23.85 32.58
N ARG A 30 2.77 -22.76 32.32
CA ARG A 30 2.30 -21.81 33.34
C ARG A 30 0.81 -21.52 33.16
N TYR A 31 0.12 -21.16 34.22
CA TYR A 31 -1.31 -20.85 34.21
C TYR A 31 -1.54 -19.39 34.59
N TYR A 32 -2.43 -18.72 33.86
CA TYR A 32 -2.91 -17.38 34.21
C TYR A 32 -4.39 -17.27 33.86
N HIS A 33 -5.23 -16.85 34.82
CA HIS A 33 -6.70 -16.86 34.72
C HIS A 33 -7.26 -18.16 34.10
N LEU A 34 -6.86 -19.32 34.64
CA LEU A 34 -7.26 -20.66 34.18
C LEU A 34 -6.83 -21.03 32.75
N LYS A 35 -6.15 -20.15 32.02
CA LYS A 35 -5.57 -20.43 30.72
C LYS A 35 -4.14 -20.96 30.89
N LYS A 36 -3.87 -22.09 30.23
CA LYS A 36 -2.53 -22.69 30.18
C LYS A 36 -1.71 -22.07 29.06
N TYR A 37 -0.49 -21.67 29.38
CA TYR A 37 0.53 -21.19 28.46
C TYR A 37 1.69 -22.18 28.46
N HIS A 38 2.01 -22.71 27.29
CA HIS A 38 2.99 -23.79 27.14
C HIS A 38 4.41 -23.24 27.00
N SER A 39 5.39 -23.94 27.57
CA SER A 39 6.83 -23.67 27.36
C SER A 39 7.22 -22.20 27.57
N CYS A 40 6.86 -21.63 28.73
CA CYS A 40 7.05 -20.21 29.03
C CYS A 40 8.19 -19.96 30.01
N PHE A 41 8.92 -18.87 29.78
CA PHE A 41 9.80 -18.24 30.76
C PHE A 41 9.21 -16.90 31.23
N VAL A 42 9.71 -16.36 32.35
CA VAL A 42 9.23 -15.10 32.93
C VAL A 42 10.22 -13.97 32.63
N GLY A 43 9.71 -12.78 32.27
CA GLY A 43 10.54 -11.63 31.90
C GLY A 43 11.53 -11.19 32.98
N SER A 44 11.08 -11.05 34.23
CA SER A 44 11.95 -10.72 35.37
C SER A 44 13.00 -11.80 35.66
N GLU A 45 12.65 -13.08 35.55
CA GLU A 45 13.59 -14.21 35.71
C GLU A 45 14.69 -14.17 34.62
N ALA A 46 14.34 -13.79 33.38
CA ALA A 46 15.30 -13.62 32.31
C ALA A 46 16.28 -12.46 32.57
N ILE A 47 15.82 -11.36 33.19
CA ILE A 47 16.70 -10.24 33.56
C ILE A 47 17.66 -10.64 34.68
N ASP A 48 17.17 -11.35 35.70
CA ASP A 48 18.03 -11.89 36.76
C ASP A 48 19.11 -12.80 36.16
N TRP A 49 18.74 -13.60 35.16
CA TRP A 49 19.66 -14.45 34.44
C TRP A 49 20.70 -13.65 33.64
N PHE A 50 20.31 -12.58 32.93
CA PHE A 50 21.25 -11.72 32.21
C PHE A 50 22.30 -11.10 33.13
N LEU A 51 21.87 -10.65 34.33
CA LEU A 51 22.76 -10.09 35.35
C LEU A 51 23.71 -11.15 35.90
N ALA A 52 23.19 -12.32 36.28
CA ALA A 52 23.97 -13.40 36.86
C ALA A 52 25.04 -13.96 35.91
N ASN A 53 24.78 -13.93 34.60
CA ASN A 53 25.69 -14.43 33.57
C ASN A 53 26.54 -13.34 32.92
N GLY A 54 26.49 -12.10 33.43
CA GLY A 54 27.32 -10.99 32.95
C GLY A 54 26.95 -10.45 31.56
N PHE A 55 25.73 -10.72 31.07
CA PHE A 55 25.23 -10.15 29.82
C PHE A 55 24.65 -8.74 29.99
N ALA A 56 24.27 -8.38 31.22
CA ALA A 56 23.85 -7.05 31.62
C ALA A 56 24.48 -6.69 32.98
N THR A 57 24.68 -5.40 33.23
CA THR A 57 25.15 -4.87 34.52
C THR A 57 24.04 -4.18 35.32
N THR A 58 22.96 -3.78 34.63
CA THR A 58 21.76 -3.19 35.24
C THR A 58 20.49 -3.85 34.73
N ARG A 59 19.39 -3.75 35.49
CA ARG A 59 18.08 -4.26 35.03
C ARG A 59 17.64 -3.55 33.74
N GLN A 60 17.98 -2.27 33.57
CA GLN A 60 17.67 -1.51 32.36
C GLN A 60 18.40 -2.08 31.13
N GLU A 61 19.67 -2.44 31.26
CA GLU A 61 20.41 -3.16 30.20
C GLU A 61 19.80 -4.54 29.93
N GLY A 62 19.32 -5.24 30.96
CA GLY A 62 18.61 -6.51 30.81
C GLY A 62 17.30 -6.36 30.03
N ILE A 63 16.52 -5.30 30.29
CA ILE A 63 15.31 -4.96 29.51
C ILE A 63 15.67 -4.70 28.06
N GLN A 64 16.71 -3.90 27.80
CA GLN A 64 17.17 -3.62 26.43
C GLN A 64 17.60 -4.89 25.70
N LEU A 65 18.33 -5.78 26.37
CA LEU A 65 18.75 -7.06 25.80
C LEU A 65 17.57 -7.98 25.53
N GLY A 66 16.60 -8.05 26.44
CA GLY A 66 15.35 -8.77 26.23
C GLY A 66 14.54 -8.22 25.06
N GLN A 67 14.50 -6.90 24.90
CA GLN A 67 13.86 -6.26 23.76
C GLN A 67 14.60 -6.61 22.45
N GLN A 68 15.93 -6.68 22.46
CA GLN A 68 16.70 -7.11 21.28
C GLN A 68 16.41 -8.56 20.89
N LEU A 69 16.19 -9.46 21.85
CA LEU A 69 15.75 -10.84 21.57
C LEU A 69 14.36 -10.87 20.93
N LEU A 70 13.46 -9.98 21.35
CA LEU A 70 12.11 -9.84 20.79
C LEU A 70 12.18 -9.25 19.36
N ASP A 71 12.96 -8.19 19.16
CA ASP A 71 13.16 -7.52 17.88
C ASP A 71 13.87 -8.43 16.85
N ALA A 72 14.76 -9.32 17.33
CA ALA A 72 15.40 -10.36 16.52
C ALA A 72 14.46 -11.54 16.19
N ASP A 73 13.23 -11.51 16.70
CA ASP A 73 12.22 -12.56 16.57
C ASP A 73 12.69 -13.93 17.11
N LEU A 74 13.50 -13.92 18.18
CA LEU A 74 13.96 -15.15 18.85
C LEU A 74 13.00 -15.55 19.99
N VAL A 75 12.40 -14.55 20.62
CA VAL A 75 11.39 -14.71 21.68
C VAL A 75 10.20 -13.78 21.43
N HIS A 76 9.08 -14.04 22.08
CA HIS A 76 7.92 -13.16 22.05
C HIS A 76 7.09 -13.28 23.33
N HIS A 77 6.27 -12.28 23.61
CA HIS A 77 5.27 -12.37 24.67
C HIS A 77 4.16 -13.35 24.27
N VAL A 78 3.70 -14.21 25.18
CA VAL A 78 2.80 -15.33 24.83
C VAL A 78 1.42 -14.95 24.26
N VAL A 79 1.06 -13.67 24.32
CA VAL A 79 -0.13 -13.10 23.62
C VAL A 79 0.21 -11.90 22.73
N ASP A 80 1.49 -11.59 22.53
CA ASP A 80 1.99 -10.53 21.64
C ASP A 80 1.46 -9.09 21.90
N GLU A 81 1.15 -8.78 23.15
CA GLU A 81 0.63 -7.47 23.57
C GLU A 81 1.67 -6.63 24.35
N HIS A 82 2.84 -7.18 24.64
CA HIS A 82 3.84 -6.54 25.50
C HIS A 82 5.23 -6.55 24.86
N ASN A 83 5.93 -5.43 25.05
CA ASN A 83 7.38 -5.36 24.90
C ASN A 83 8.07 -6.24 25.95
N PHE A 84 9.39 -6.31 25.91
CA PHE A 84 10.12 -6.98 26.97
C PHE A 84 10.08 -6.13 28.26
N GLU A 85 9.58 -6.70 29.36
CA GLU A 85 9.38 -5.99 30.62
C GLU A 85 9.96 -6.79 31.80
N ASP A 86 10.50 -6.07 32.77
CA ASP A 86 10.94 -6.59 34.06
C ASP A 86 9.76 -6.85 35.00
N ARG A 87 8.94 -7.81 34.63
CA ARG A 87 7.68 -8.16 35.31
C ARG A 87 7.42 -9.66 35.20
N GLU A 88 6.41 -10.12 35.94
CA GLU A 88 5.87 -11.47 35.84
C GLU A 88 5.01 -11.68 34.58
N LEU A 89 5.54 -11.28 33.42
CA LEU A 89 4.96 -11.54 32.11
C LEU A 89 5.57 -12.81 31.50
N PHE A 90 4.77 -13.52 30.72
CA PHE A 90 5.19 -14.79 30.12
C PHE A 90 5.69 -14.57 28.70
N TYR A 91 6.88 -15.08 28.44
CA TYR A 91 7.51 -15.07 27.14
C TYR A 91 7.82 -16.50 26.71
N ARG A 92 8.01 -16.69 25.41
CA ARG A 92 8.32 -17.97 24.80
C ARG A 92 9.31 -17.81 23.67
N PHE A 93 10.18 -18.79 23.49
CA PHE A 93 11.05 -18.87 22.32
C PHE A 93 10.24 -19.25 21.10
N ARG A 94 10.48 -18.63 19.94
CA ARG A 94 9.75 -18.93 18.69
C ARG A 94 9.76 -20.40 18.31
N GLN A 95 10.91 -21.07 18.50
CA GLN A 95 11.06 -22.49 18.21
C GLN A 95 10.21 -23.41 19.12
N ASP A 96 9.68 -22.88 20.23
CA ASP A 96 8.82 -23.60 21.17
C ASP A 96 7.33 -23.28 20.98
N ASP A 97 6.97 -22.47 19.98
CA ASP A 97 5.56 -22.23 19.65
C ASP A 97 4.89 -23.57 19.32
N PRO A 98 3.77 -23.92 19.99
CA PRO A 98 3.12 -25.19 19.71
C PRO A 98 2.51 -25.15 18.30
N PRO A 99 2.39 -26.28 17.59
CA PRO A 99 2.05 -26.30 16.15
C PRO A 99 0.76 -25.57 15.75
N HIS A 100 -0.18 -25.43 16.69
CA HIS A 100 -1.46 -24.74 16.51
C HIS A 100 -1.42 -23.23 16.85
N LEU A 101 -0.37 -22.78 17.54
CA LEU A 101 -0.05 -21.36 17.78
C LEU A 101 1.14 -20.90 16.94
N SER A 102 1.95 -21.80 16.38
CA SER A 102 2.97 -21.47 15.39
C SER A 102 2.28 -20.82 14.20
N PRO A 103 2.44 -19.52 14.00
CA PRO A 103 1.85 -18.89 12.85
C PRO A 103 2.53 -19.40 11.60
N ALA A 104 1.75 -19.85 10.62
CA ALA A 104 2.25 -20.14 9.28
C ALA A 104 2.64 -18.86 8.51
N GLY A 105 3.14 -17.82 9.19
CA GLY A 105 3.42 -16.51 8.61
C GLY A 105 4.42 -15.70 9.42
N PRO A 106 4.98 -14.64 8.81
CA PRO A 106 6.05 -13.85 9.42
C PRO A 106 5.52 -12.93 10.53
N SER A 107 6.32 -12.72 11.57
CA SER A 107 6.05 -11.73 12.63
C SER A 107 6.34 -10.30 12.18
N VAL A 108 5.83 -9.30 12.90
CA VAL A 108 6.23 -7.90 12.65
C VAL A 108 7.75 -7.72 12.79
N ALA A 109 8.34 -8.33 13.82
CA ALA A 109 9.78 -8.28 14.07
C ALA A 109 10.57 -8.83 12.87
N SER A 110 10.21 -10.02 12.37
CA SER A 110 10.87 -10.63 11.22
C SER A 110 10.75 -9.79 9.95
N LEU A 111 9.58 -9.19 9.68
CA LEU A 111 9.37 -8.38 8.49
C LEU A 111 10.16 -7.07 8.53
N LYS A 112 10.36 -6.48 9.71
CA LYS A 112 11.09 -5.21 9.88
C LYS A 112 12.61 -5.35 9.75
N GLN A 113 13.15 -6.57 9.69
CA GLN A 113 14.59 -6.78 9.54
C GLN A 113 15.13 -6.28 8.19
N ASP A 114 14.28 -6.28 7.16
CA ASP A 114 14.70 -5.91 5.81
C ASP A 114 14.80 -4.38 5.66
N CYS A 115 15.96 -3.90 5.21
CA CYS A 115 16.21 -2.47 5.03
C CYS A 115 15.23 -1.86 4.02
N GLY A 116 14.58 -0.75 4.37
CA GLY A 116 13.59 -0.09 3.52
C GLY A 116 12.16 -0.61 3.69
N THR A 117 11.93 -1.57 4.58
CA THR A 117 10.59 -2.03 4.94
C THR A 117 9.71 -0.86 5.37
N LYS A 118 8.56 -0.72 4.72
CA LYS A 118 7.56 0.25 5.10
C LYS A 118 6.62 -0.35 6.12
N PHE A 119 6.35 0.37 7.20
CA PHE A 119 5.41 -0.05 8.22
C PHE A 119 4.75 1.16 8.87
N GLY A 120 3.61 0.93 9.52
CA GLY A 120 2.88 1.99 10.22
C GLY A 120 1.46 1.58 10.58
N SER A 121 0.82 2.37 11.45
CA SER A 121 -0.60 2.22 11.72
C SER A 121 -1.43 2.99 10.70
N ALA A 122 -2.51 2.39 10.24
CA ALA A 122 -3.53 3.08 9.46
C ALA A 122 -4.92 2.76 10.03
N GLN A 123 -5.86 3.70 9.88
CA GLN A 123 -7.26 3.42 10.16
C GLN A 123 -7.82 2.62 8.99
N LYS A 124 -8.39 1.45 9.30
CA LYS A 124 -9.01 0.55 8.33
C LYS A 124 -10.52 0.53 8.48
N LYS A 125 -11.24 0.62 7.36
CA LYS A 125 -12.70 0.56 7.35
C LYS A 125 -13.20 -0.87 7.54
N GLY A 126 -13.93 -1.13 8.62
CA GLY A 126 -14.73 -2.34 8.80
C GLY A 126 -16.17 -2.18 8.29
N LEU A 127 -17.02 -3.17 8.55
CA LEU A 127 -18.44 -3.15 8.18
C LEU A 127 -19.22 -1.99 8.83
N LEU A 128 -18.93 -1.68 10.09
CA LEU A 128 -19.70 -0.70 10.89
C LEU A 128 -18.86 0.44 11.47
N LYS A 129 -17.54 0.25 11.60
CA LYS A 129 -16.64 1.23 12.20
C LYS A 129 -15.23 1.12 11.66
N TRP A 130 -14.46 2.18 11.84
CA TRP A 130 -13.02 2.18 11.62
C TRP A 130 -12.30 1.56 12.82
N TYR A 131 -11.17 0.93 12.56
CA TYR A 131 -10.27 0.43 13.59
C TYR A 131 -8.82 0.67 13.18
N GLN A 132 -7.96 0.85 14.17
CA GLN A 132 -6.52 0.91 13.93
C GLN A 132 -6.01 -0.50 13.63
N ALA A 133 -5.18 -0.59 12.60
CA ALA A 133 -4.42 -1.79 12.27
C ALA A 133 -2.99 -1.38 11.93
N PHE A 134 -2.04 -2.30 12.14
CA PHE A 134 -0.64 -2.10 11.82
C PHE A 134 -0.31 -2.84 10.52
N PHE A 135 0.38 -2.17 9.60
CA PHE A 135 0.71 -2.73 8.31
C PHE A 135 2.22 -2.81 8.13
N VAL A 136 2.68 -3.85 7.44
CA VAL A 136 4.08 -4.02 7.06
C VAL A 136 4.15 -4.45 5.60
N LEU A 137 5.03 -3.80 4.84
CA LEU A 137 5.31 -4.05 3.44
C LEU A 137 6.82 -4.01 3.24
N ARG A 138 7.41 -5.17 2.95
CA ARG A 138 8.82 -5.27 2.66
C ARG A 138 9.14 -4.74 1.26
N PRO A 139 10.35 -4.23 1.00
CA PRO A 139 10.72 -3.75 -0.32
C PRO A 139 10.67 -4.89 -1.35
N GLY A 140 9.98 -4.64 -2.46
CA GLY A 140 9.85 -5.60 -3.57
C GLY A 140 8.95 -6.81 -3.26
N ASP A 141 8.33 -6.87 -2.08
CA ASP A 141 7.43 -7.94 -1.69
C ASP A 141 6.04 -7.66 -2.27
N GLU A 142 5.44 -8.64 -2.96
CA GLU A 142 4.12 -8.48 -3.59
C GLU A 142 2.97 -8.67 -2.58
N THR A 143 3.23 -8.64 -1.27
CA THR A 143 2.24 -8.87 -0.21
C THR A 143 2.29 -7.80 0.88
N LEU A 144 1.14 -7.18 1.15
CA LEU A 144 0.93 -6.32 2.32
C LEU A 144 0.42 -7.17 3.49
N TYR A 145 1.08 -7.08 4.64
CA TYR A 145 0.72 -7.80 5.85
C TYR A 145 -0.01 -6.87 6.83
N GLU A 146 -1.15 -7.30 7.34
CA GLU A 146 -1.88 -6.62 8.41
C GLU A 146 -1.68 -7.35 9.73
N PHE A 147 -1.47 -6.58 10.79
CA PHE A 147 -1.35 -7.01 12.16
C PHE A 147 -2.28 -6.18 13.04
N ARG A 148 -2.65 -6.71 14.20
CA ARG A 148 -3.43 -5.95 15.18
C ARG A 148 -2.58 -4.86 15.84
N THR A 149 -1.33 -5.17 16.16
CA THR A 149 -0.32 -4.22 16.69
C THR A 149 1.04 -4.51 16.06
N ASP A 150 2.01 -3.66 16.33
CA ASP A 150 3.40 -3.77 15.87
C ASP A 150 4.24 -4.81 16.63
N LEU A 151 3.63 -5.54 17.58
CA LEU A 151 4.25 -6.60 18.37
C LEU A 151 3.78 -8.00 17.98
N HIS A 152 2.76 -8.10 17.14
CA HIS A 152 2.12 -9.38 16.80
C HIS A 152 3.06 -10.33 16.05
N SER A 153 3.01 -11.60 16.42
CA SER A 153 3.79 -12.67 15.81
C SER A 153 3.25 -13.18 14.49
N THR A 154 2.01 -12.82 14.16
CA THR A 154 1.27 -13.41 13.04
C THR A 154 0.42 -12.33 12.38
N PRO A 155 0.38 -12.28 11.03
CA PRO A 155 -0.49 -11.36 10.34
C PRO A 155 -1.94 -11.82 10.50
N THR A 156 -2.85 -10.88 10.80
CA THR A 156 -4.30 -11.12 10.82
C THR A 156 -4.85 -11.28 9.41
N LYS A 157 -4.25 -10.59 8.43
CA LYS A 157 -4.58 -10.69 6.99
C LYS A 157 -3.34 -10.48 6.12
N LYS A 158 -3.40 -11.02 4.90
CA LYS A 158 -2.40 -10.83 3.85
C LYS A 158 -3.13 -10.34 2.60
N TYR A 159 -2.57 -9.36 1.92
CA TYR A 159 -3.15 -8.73 0.74
C TYR A 159 -2.16 -8.83 -0.43
N PRO A 160 -2.50 -9.53 -1.53
CA PRO A 160 -1.66 -9.57 -2.72
C PRO A 160 -1.70 -8.19 -3.40
N LEU A 161 -0.53 -7.58 -3.57
CA LEU A 161 -0.41 -6.24 -4.18
C LEU A 161 -0.19 -6.28 -5.69
N LYS A 162 0.32 -7.40 -6.22
CA LYS A 162 0.47 -7.57 -7.67
C LYS A 162 -0.88 -7.36 -8.36
N GLU A 163 -0.92 -6.41 -9.28
CA GLU A 163 -2.14 -6.02 -10.02
C GLU A 163 -3.28 -5.46 -9.15
N ALA A 164 -3.05 -5.25 -7.85
CA ALA A 164 -3.99 -4.51 -7.03
C ALA A 164 -4.10 -3.08 -7.54
N THR A 165 -5.31 -2.56 -7.67
CA THR A 165 -5.52 -1.17 -8.08
C THR A 165 -5.59 -0.28 -6.85
N VAL A 166 -4.74 0.75 -6.78
CA VAL A 166 -4.76 1.74 -5.69
C VAL A 166 -5.27 3.07 -6.22
N LYS A 167 -6.28 3.62 -5.55
CA LYS A 167 -6.86 4.93 -5.88
C LYS A 167 -6.93 5.82 -4.65
N LEU A 168 -6.84 7.13 -4.87
CA LEU A 168 -7.22 8.12 -3.86
C LEU A 168 -8.72 8.01 -3.57
N ASP A 169 -9.09 7.79 -2.30
CA ASP A 169 -10.49 7.83 -1.87
C ASP A 169 -10.87 9.25 -1.47
N GLN A 170 -11.65 9.92 -2.32
CA GLN A 170 -12.02 11.33 -2.19
C GLN A 170 -13.13 11.57 -1.14
N SER A 171 -13.71 10.52 -0.57
CA SER A 171 -14.74 10.66 0.46
C SER A 171 -14.19 11.10 1.82
N THR A 172 -12.87 10.98 2.02
CA THR A 172 -12.19 11.24 3.30
C THR A 172 -10.77 11.78 3.04
N LYS A 173 -10.29 12.72 3.87
CA LYS A 173 -8.91 13.22 3.77
C LYS A 173 -7.90 12.08 3.94
N PHE A 174 -6.84 12.11 3.12
CA PHE A 174 -5.67 11.21 3.19
C PHE A 174 -6.04 9.72 3.18
N CYS A 175 -6.95 9.31 2.30
CA CYS A 175 -7.43 7.93 2.21
C CYS A 175 -7.05 7.25 0.89
N LEU A 176 -6.61 6.00 0.96
CA LEU A 176 -6.40 5.14 -0.20
C LEU A 176 -7.43 4.01 -0.20
N SER A 177 -7.92 3.67 -1.39
CA SER A 177 -8.72 2.47 -1.63
C SER A 177 -7.91 1.52 -2.49
N LEU A 178 -7.73 0.29 -2.01
CA LEU A 178 -7.09 -0.80 -2.73
C LEU A 178 -8.15 -1.83 -3.13
N THR A 179 -8.18 -2.19 -4.40
CA THR A 179 -9.06 -3.22 -4.97
C THR A 179 -8.20 -4.36 -5.49
N PHE A 180 -8.59 -5.59 -5.18
CA PHE A 180 -7.83 -6.81 -5.47
C PHE A 180 -8.61 -7.70 -6.43
N ALA A 181 -7.96 -8.28 -7.45
CA ALA A 181 -8.61 -9.11 -8.47
C ALA A 181 -9.18 -10.42 -7.89
N ASP A 182 -8.41 -11.07 -7.01
CA ASP A 182 -8.70 -12.44 -6.54
C ASP A 182 -9.47 -12.48 -5.20
N ILE A 183 -9.50 -11.37 -4.47
CA ILE A 183 -10.19 -11.32 -3.18
C ILE A 183 -11.64 -10.87 -3.43
N GLN A 184 -12.54 -11.84 -3.61
CA GLN A 184 -13.98 -11.61 -3.82
C GLN A 184 -14.72 -10.81 -2.72
N ARG A 185 -14.05 -10.31 -1.67
CA ARG A 185 -14.72 -9.48 -0.65
C ARG A 185 -13.78 -8.44 -0.05
N SER A 186 -14.19 -7.17 -0.22
CA SER A 186 -13.73 -5.94 0.41
C SER A 186 -12.53 -5.24 -0.23
N ASP A 187 -12.79 -4.06 -0.78
CA ASP A 187 -11.79 -3.01 -0.92
C ASP A 187 -11.13 -2.78 0.44
N LEU A 188 -9.79 -2.69 0.46
CA LEU A 188 -9.08 -2.22 1.65
C LEU A 188 -9.03 -0.70 1.60
N ARG A 189 -9.66 -0.04 2.57
CA ARG A 189 -9.59 1.41 2.73
C ARG A 189 -8.69 1.77 3.90
N LEU A 190 -7.67 2.56 3.62
CA LEU A 190 -6.66 3.01 4.57
C LEU A 190 -6.71 4.52 4.69
N ALA A 191 -6.95 5.04 5.89
CA ALA A 191 -6.83 6.46 6.18
C ALA A 191 -5.56 6.73 6.99
N PHE A 192 -4.82 7.75 6.54
CA PHE A 192 -3.52 8.17 7.06
C PHE A 192 -3.61 9.50 7.81
N THR A 193 -2.55 9.86 8.53
CA THR A 193 -2.52 11.07 9.36
C THR A 193 -2.15 12.33 8.59
N SER A 194 -1.50 12.18 7.42
CA SER A 194 -1.10 13.27 6.53
C SER A 194 -1.10 12.85 5.05
N ASP A 195 -1.03 13.83 4.15
CA ASP A 195 -0.78 13.65 2.72
C ASP A 195 0.61 13.06 2.45
N GLU A 196 1.63 13.47 3.20
CA GLU A 196 2.98 12.91 3.12
C GLU A 196 2.97 11.40 3.43
N GLU A 197 2.27 10.98 4.49
CA GLU A 197 2.14 9.57 4.85
C GLU A 197 1.38 8.79 3.76
N GLN A 198 0.26 9.34 3.27
CA GLN A 198 -0.53 8.77 2.18
C GLN A 198 0.32 8.57 0.91
N LEU A 199 1.04 9.61 0.49
CA LEU A 199 1.91 9.59 -0.69
C LEU A 199 3.03 8.56 -0.53
N SER A 200 3.63 8.50 0.67
CA SER A 200 4.67 7.53 0.98
C SER A 200 4.16 6.09 0.90
N TRP A 201 2.91 5.81 1.32
CA TRP A 201 2.28 4.48 1.16
C TRP A 201 1.90 4.18 -0.29
N LEU A 202 1.37 5.16 -1.02
CA LEU A 202 1.06 5.02 -2.44
C LEU A 202 2.31 4.60 -3.25
N LYS A 203 3.44 5.29 -3.06
CA LYS A 203 4.72 4.96 -3.70
C LYS A 203 5.24 3.57 -3.33
N ALA A 204 4.99 3.11 -2.10
CA ALA A 204 5.39 1.77 -1.67
C ALA A 204 4.51 0.66 -2.30
N PHE A 205 3.21 0.90 -2.44
CA PHE A 205 2.32 -0.03 -3.14
C PHE A 205 2.70 -0.17 -4.62
N GLU A 206 3.00 0.95 -5.29
CA GLU A 206 3.46 0.94 -6.69
C GLU A 206 4.72 0.10 -6.89
N LYS A 207 5.74 0.34 -6.05
CA LYS A 207 6.99 -0.43 -6.05
C LYS A 207 6.78 -1.93 -5.78
N SER A 208 5.63 -2.30 -5.23
CA SER A 208 5.26 -3.67 -4.89
C SER A 208 4.31 -4.30 -5.92
N GLY A 209 4.19 -3.68 -7.11
CA GLY A 209 3.43 -4.21 -8.24
C GLY A 209 1.95 -3.81 -8.27
N ALA A 210 1.53 -2.89 -7.39
CA ALA A 210 0.18 -2.34 -7.45
C ALA A 210 0.07 -1.29 -8.58
N VAL A 211 -1.06 -1.28 -9.27
CA VAL A 211 -1.37 -0.28 -10.29
C VAL A 211 -1.88 0.98 -9.58
N THR A 212 -1.03 2.01 -9.52
CA THR A 212 -1.35 3.35 -9.02
C THR A 212 -1.74 4.28 -10.19
N GLY A 213 -2.53 5.32 -9.90
CA GLY A 213 -2.62 6.47 -10.78
C GLY A 213 -1.44 7.42 -10.54
N GLN A 214 -1.11 8.28 -11.50
CA GLN A 214 -0.06 9.30 -11.32
C GLN A 214 -0.35 10.21 -10.11
N THR A 215 0.68 10.55 -9.35
CA THR A 215 0.60 11.52 -8.24
C THR A 215 0.44 12.95 -8.77
N GLU A 216 -0.03 13.89 -7.93
CA GLU A 216 -0.16 15.29 -8.34
C GLU A 216 1.19 15.89 -8.77
N GLU A 217 2.27 15.59 -8.03
CA GLU A 217 3.63 16.06 -8.31
C GLU A 217 4.14 15.54 -9.68
N GLU A 218 3.96 14.24 -9.96
CA GLU A 218 4.35 13.65 -11.25
C GLU A 218 3.54 14.23 -12.42
N VAL A 219 2.24 14.48 -12.20
CA VAL A 219 1.40 15.12 -13.22
C VAL A 219 1.86 16.56 -13.47
N GLU A 220 2.19 17.31 -12.42
CA GLU A 220 2.69 18.68 -12.55
C GLU A 220 4.05 18.73 -13.24
N GLU A 221 4.95 17.83 -12.91
CA GLU A 221 6.25 17.70 -13.56
C GLU A 221 6.11 17.32 -15.04
N GLN A 222 5.26 16.33 -15.36
CA GLN A 222 4.97 15.95 -16.75
C GLN A 222 4.38 17.13 -17.53
N VAL A 223 3.40 17.84 -16.96
CA VAL A 223 2.79 19.01 -17.61
C VAL A 223 3.79 20.13 -17.84
N LYS A 224 4.71 20.36 -16.89
CA LYS A 224 5.75 21.39 -16.97
C LYS A 224 6.81 21.07 -18.02
N ASN A 225 7.26 19.82 -18.07
CA ASN A 225 8.34 19.36 -18.93
C ASN A 225 7.86 19.03 -20.35
N ALA A 226 6.57 18.77 -20.55
CA ALA A 226 6.04 18.42 -21.86
C ALA A 226 6.17 19.55 -22.89
N GLU A 227 6.70 19.21 -24.06
CA GLU A 227 6.81 20.09 -25.23
C GLU A 227 5.59 19.98 -26.15
N SER A 228 4.90 18.82 -26.14
CA SER A 228 3.78 18.55 -27.04
C SER A 228 2.77 17.56 -26.45
N ILE A 229 1.65 17.37 -27.16
CA ILE A 229 0.64 16.36 -26.78
C ILE A 229 1.17 14.92 -26.88
N PHE A 230 2.30 14.69 -27.56
CA PHE A 230 2.81 13.36 -27.86
C PHE A 230 3.47 12.66 -26.66
N GLU A 231 3.73 13.41 -25.59
CA GLU A 231 4.28 12.88 -24.33
C GLU A 231 3.19 12.38 -23.38
N PHE A 232 1.93 12.42 -23.81
CA PHE A 232 0.80 11.95 -23.04
C PHE A 232 0.27 10.63 -23.60
N SER A 233 -0.34 9.86 -22.71
CA SER A 233 -1.14 8.69 -23.06
C SER A 233 -2.52 8.82 -22.42
N ALA A 234 -3.49 8.12 -22.97
CA ALA A 234 -4.82 8.03 -22.41
C ALA A 234 -5.45 6.68 -22.73
N LYS A 235 -6.32 6.21 -21.84
CA LYS A 235 -7.11 5.01 -22.08
C LYS A 235 -8.13 5.24 -23.18
N ASP A 236 -8.15 4.38 -24.19
CA ASP A 236 -9.22 4.34 -25.17
C ASP A 236 -10.56 3.99 -24.49
N ILE A 237 -11.65 4.02 -25.26
CA ILE A 237 -12.99 3.72 -24.72
C ILE A 237 -13.18 2.25 -24.31
N ASP A 238 -12.25 1.36 -24.69
CA ASP A 238 -12.22 -0.04 -24.29
C ASP A 238 -11.26 -0.28 -23.10
N GLY A 239 -10.59 0.76 -22.62
CA GLY A 239 -9.71 0.73 -21.45
C GLY A 239 -8.24 0.45 -21.76
N ASN A 240 -7.85 0.34 -23.03
CA ASN A 240 -6.44 0.11 -23.43
C ASN A 240 -5.66 1.42 -23.39
N GLU A 241 -4.43 1.40 -22.90
CA GLU A 241 -3.56 2.57 -22.90
C GLU A 241 -3.11 2.91 -24.33
N VAL A 242 -3.35 4.14 -24.78
CA VAL A 242 -2.97 4.63 -26.12
C VAL A 242 -2.05 5.84 -25.97
N SER A 243 -0.82 5.72 -26.49
CA SER A 243 0.10 6.84 -26.62
C SER A 243 -0.36 7.81 -27.71
N LEU A 244 -0.36 9.11 -27.40
CA LEU A 244 -0.73 10.15 -28.37
C LEU A 244 0.35 10.35 -29.45
N GLU A 245 1.54 9.77 -29.30
CA GLU A 245 2.57 9.70 -30.35
C GLU A 245 2.02 9.13 -31.67
N LYS A 246 1.02 8.24 -31.60
CA LYS A 246 0.27 7.70 -32.76
C LYS A 246 -0.24 8.79 -33.71
N TYR A 247 -0.50 10.00 -33.21
CA TYR A 247 -1.05 11.10 -33.99
C TYR A 247 0.01 12.07 -34.54
N ARG A 248 1.31 11.78 -34.36
CA ARG A 248 2.38 12.60 -34.91
C ARG A 248 2.28 12.73 -36.43
N GLY A 249 2.45 13.95 -36.93
CA GLY A 249 2.34 14.26 -38.36
C GLY A 249 0.90 14.48 -38.86
N PHE A 250 -0.11 14.31 -38.02
CA PHE A 250 -1.51 14.58 -38.34
C PHE A 250 -2.02 15.87 -37.71
N VAL A 251 -2.96 16.53 -38.39
CA VAL A 251 -3.75 17.59 -37.76
C VAL A 251 -4.70 16.94 -36.77
N THR A 252 -4.56 17.26 -35.48
CA THR A 252 -5.27 16.58 -34.40
C THR A 252 -6.29 17.51 -33.75
N LEU A 253 -7.56 17.09 -33.71
CA LEU A 253 -8.65 17.78 -33.02
C LEU A 253 -9.03 16.99 -31.75
N ILE A 254 -8.70 17.55 -30.59
CA ILE A 254 -9.02 16.99 -29.27
C ILE A 254 -10.31 17.64 -28.76
N VAL A 255 -11.32 16.84 -28.41
CA VAL A 255 -12.65 17.35 -28.07
C VAL A 255 -13.27 16.64 -26.87
N ASN A 256 -13.84 17.40 -25.93
CA ASN A 256 -14.47 16.86 -24.71
C ASN A 256 -16.01 16.92 -24.67
N LYS A 257 -16.65 17.38 -25.76
CA LYS A 257 -18.11 17.53 -25.89
C LYS A 257 -18.55 17.51 -27.35
N ASN A 258 -19.80 17.14 -27.63
CA ASN A 258 -20.40 17.23 -28.97
C ASN A 258 -19.62 16.49 -30.08
N TYR A 259 -18.88 15.42 -29.75
CA TYR A 259 -18.10 14.67 -30.74
C TYR A 259 -18.97 14.06 -31.85
N THR A 260 -20.24 13.73 -31.56
CA THR A 260 -21.21 13.25 -32.57
C THR A 260 -21.45 14.25 -33.71
N GLN A 261 -21.21 15.55 -33.50
CA GLN A 261 -21.34 16.58 -34.55
C GLN A 261 -20.14 16.63 -35.49
N LEU A 262 -19.07 15.90 -35.20
CA LEU A 262 -17.82 15.93 -35.97
C LEU A 262 -17.73 14.81 -37.02
N VAL A 263 -18.78 14.01 -37.20
CA VAL A 263 -18.81 12.87 -38.13
C VAL A 263 -18.56 13.33 -39.57
N GLU A 264 -19.25 14.40 -40.01
CA GLU A 264 -19.06 14.95 -41.37
C GLU A 264 -17.66 15.56 -41.57
N LEU A 265 -17.15 16.26 -40.55
CA LEU A 265 -15.80 16.81 -40.56
C LEU A 265 -14.75 15.70 -40.69
N HIS A 266 -14.91 14.61 -39.93
CA HIS A 266 -14.04 13.45 -40.01
C HIS A 266 -14.09 12.81 -41.41
N ALA A 267 -15.29 12.52 -41.91
CA ALA A 267 -15.47 11.91 -43.22
C ALA A 267 -14.81 12.72 -44.35
N THR A 268 -14.89 14.06 -44.26
CA THR A 268 -14.34 14.97 -45.27
C THR A 268 -12.81 15.07 -45.24
N TYR A 269 -12.20 15.07 -44.05
CA TYR A 269 -10.79 15.43 -43.89
C TYR A 269 -9.88 14.32 -43.36
N ALA A 270 -10.40 13.17 -42.93
CA ALA A 270 -9.57 12.08 -42.40
C ALA A 270 -8.51 11.58 -43.38
N ALA A 271 -8.90 11.42 -44.66
CA ALA A 271 -7.98 11.04 -45.75
C ALA A 271 -6.93 12.11 -46.05
N ARG A 272 -7.18 13.36 -45.64
CA ARG A 272 -6.26 14.51 -45.79
C ARG A 272 -5.40 14.75 -44.53
N GLY A 273 -5.46 13.83 -43.57
CA GLY A 273 -4.61 13.86 -42.37
C GLY A 273 -5.26 14.44 -41.12
N LEU A 274 -6.58 14.63 -41.08
CA LEU A 274 -7.29 14.97 -39.83
C LEU A 274 -7.43 13.73 -38.94
N ARG A 275 -7.19 13.89 -37.64
CA ARG A 275 -7.50 12.90 -36.59
C ARG A 275 -8.31 13.57 -35.49
N ILE A 276 -9.44 12.97 -35.12
CA ILE A 276 -10.30 13.47 -34.04
C ILE A 276 -10.20 12.49 -32.87
N LEU A 277 -9.97 13.04 -31.67
CA LEU A 277 -9.89 12.28 -30.42
C LEU A 277 -11.03 12.75 -29.52
N GLY A 278 -12.03 11.89 -29.33
CA GLY A 278 -13.19 12.17 -28.49
C GLY A 278 -12.97 11.73 -27.04
N PHE A 279 -13.03 12.68 -26.10
CA PHE A 279 -12.88 12.46 -24.66
C PHE A 279 -14.20 12.76 -23.92
N PRO A 280 -15.08 11.76 -23.70
CA PRO A 280 -16.33 11.97 -22.97
C PRO A 280 -16.08 12.61 -21.59
N CYS A 281 -16.89 13.60 -21.21
CA CYS A 281 -16.70 14.34 -19.96
C CYS A 281 -18.05 14.73 -19.34
N ASN A 282 -18.22 14.40 -18.05
CA ASN A 282 -19.47 14.66 -17.34
C ASN A 282 -19.47 15.92 -16.47
N GLN A 283 -18.40 16.73 -16.52
CA GLN A 283 -18.24 17.89 -15.63
C GLN A 283 -19.12 19.10 -16.02
N PHE A 284 -19.78 19.05 -17.18
CA PHE A 284 -20.59 20.15 -17.71
C PHE A 284 -22.05 19.73 -17.79
N GLY A 285 -22.89 20.22 -16.86
CA GLY A 285 -24.33 19.96 -16.87
C GLY A 285 -24.73 18.48 -16.72
N LYS A 286 -23.79 17.61 -16.33
CA LYS A 286 -23.96 16.16 -16.21
C LYS A 286 -24.50 15.49 -17.49
N GLN A 287 -24.04 15.95 -18.65
CA GLN A 287 -24.54 15.50 -19.95
C GLN A 287 -24.03 14.12 -20.38
N GLU A 288 -23.05 13.54 -19.67
CA GLU A 288 -22.43 12.24 -20.00
C GLU A 288 -22.39 11.31 -18.76
N PRO A 289 -23.55 10.99 -18.16
CA PRO A 289 -23.61 10.23 -16.91
C PRO A 289 -23.22 8.76 -17.09
N ASP A 290 -23.41 8.22 -18.30
CA ASP A 290 -23.33 6.80 -18.60
C ASP A 290 -21.89 6.25 -18.63
N PRO A 291 -21.70 4.94 -18.43
CA PRO A 291 -20.38 4.30 -18.51
C PRO A 291 -19.89 4.13 -19.96
N GLU A 292 -18.59 3.86 -20.13
CA GLU A 292 -17.90 3.79 -21.44
C GLU A 292 -18.57 2.86 -22.46
N PRO A 293 -19.06 1.64 -22.12
CA PRO A 293 -19.71 0.77 -23.10
C PRO A 293 -21.00 1.38 -23.67
N VAL A 294 -21.73 2.15 -22.85
CA VAL A 294 -22.96 2.84 -23.28
C VAL A 294 -22.60 4.03 -24.17
N ILE A 295 -21.59 4.81 -23.78
CA ILE A 295 -21.08 5.94 -24.57
C ILE A 295 -20.59 5.45 -25.94
N LYS A 296 -19.83 4.36 -25.99
CA LYS A 296 -19.32 3.76 -27.23
C LYS A 296 -20.46 3.37 -28.17
N LYS A 297 -21.48 2.70 -27.64
CA LYS A 297 -22.67 2.31 -28.42
C LYS A 297 -23.45 3.52 -28.91
N PHE A 298 -23.60 4.54 -28.07
CA PHE A 298 -24.24 5.80 -28.43
C PHE A 298 -23.50 6.47 -29.59
N ALA A 299 -22.18 6.70 -29.45
CA ALA A 299 -21.35 7.30 -30.48
C ALA A 299 -21.40 6.54 -31.82
N ALA A 300 -21.34 5.20 -31.77
CA ALA A 300 -21.49 4.35 -32.94
C ALA A 300 -22.84 4.53 -33.64
N GLY A 301 -23.92 4.75 -32.89
CA GLY A 301 -25.25 5.07 -33.44
C GLY A 301 -25.31 6.36 -34.26
N TYR A 302 -24.40 7.30 -34.02
CA TYR A 302 -24.24 8.53 -34.82
C TYR A 302 -23.24 8.37 -35.98
N GLY A 303 -22.63 7.19 -36.14
CA GLY A 303 -21.62 6.97 -37.18
C GLY A 303 -20.24 7.54 -36.85
N VAL A 304 -19.91 7.69 -35.56
CA VAL A 304 -18.55 8.05 -35.14
C VAL A 304 -17.56 6.95 -35.57
N GLN A 305 -16.55 7.33 -36.36
CA GLN A 305 -15.51 6.44 -36.92
C GLN A 305 -14.08 6.86 -36.51
N PHE A 306 -13.97 7.81 -35.58
CA PHE A 306 -12.69 8.29 -35.06
C PHE A 306 -12.45 7.78 -33.65
N ASP A 307 -11.22 7.97 -33.14
CA ASP A 307 -10.78 7.40 -31.87
C ASP A 307 -11.57 8.02 -30.69
N MET A 308 -12.17 7.15 -29.88
CA MET A 308 -12.89 7.51 -28.65
C MET A 308 -12.10 7.01 -27.44
N PHE A 309 -12.05 7.83 -26.40
CA PHE A 309 -11.32 7.58 -25.17
C PHE A 309 -12.26 7.30 -24.00
N SER A 310 -11.69 6.77 -22.91
CA SER A 310 -12.39 6.61 -21.63
C SER A 310 -12.94 7.94 -21.12
N LYS A 311 -13.96 7.89 -20.26
CA LYS A 311 -14.54 9.11 -19.68
C LYS A 311 -13.53 9.76 -18.74
N ILE A 312 -13.34 11.08 -18.86
CA ILE A 312 -12.34 11.82 -18.08
C ILE A 312 -12.91 13.04 -17.36
N ASN A 313 -12.13 13.52 -16.39
CA ASN A 313 -12.21 14.91 -15.93
C ASN A 313 -11.26 15.77 -16.76
N VAL A 314 -11.71 16.96 -17.14
CA VAL A 314 -10.90 17.99 -17.79
C VAL A 314 -10.51 19.13 -16.84
N ASN A 315 -11.21 19.25 -15.70
CA ASN A 315 -11.01 20.25 -14.65
C ASN A 315 -10.77 19.64 -13.27
N GLY A 316 -10.14 20.42 -12.38
CA GLY A 316 -9.82 20.04 -11.01
C GLY A 316 -8.54 19.20 -10.86
N ALA A 317 -8.25 18.79 -9.63
CA ALA A 317 -7.07 17.99 -9.27
C ALA A 317 -6.94 16.70 -10.11
N ASN A 318 -8.08 16.05 -10.39
CA ASN A 318 -8.15 14.79 -11.14
C ASN A 318 -8.28 14.99 -12.66
N ALA A 319 -8.07 16.20 -13.18
CA ALA A 319 -8.08 16.41 -14.61
C ALA A 319 -7.01 15.53 -15.28
N LEU A 320 -7.34 14.94 -16.44
CA LEU A 320 -6.38 14.19 -17.24
C LEU A 320 -5.14 15.06 -17.49
N PRO A 321 -3.91 14.56 -17.31
CA PRO A 321 -2.67 15.32 -17.50
C PRO A 321 -2.62 16.07 -18.83
N LEU A 322 -3.07 15.42 -19.91
CA LEU A 322 -3.24 16.03 -21.23
C LEU A 322 -4.08 17.32 -21.18
N TYR A 323 -5.21 17.33 -20.46
CA TYR A 323 -6.06 18.52 -20.36
C TYR A 323 -5.48 19.60 -19.44
N LYS A 324 -4.72 19.22 -18.40
CA LYS A 324 -3.92 20.19 -17.62
C LYS A 324 -2.89 20.87 -18.51
N TYR A 325 -2.18 20.08 -19.32
CA TYR A 325 -1.21 20.55 -20.30
C TYR A 325 -1.83 21.50 -21.32
N LEU A 326 -2.90 21.07 -22.00
CA LEU A 326 -3.58 21.87 -23.02
C LEU A 326 -4.04 23.23 -22.48
N LYS A 327 -4.63 23.26 -21.27
CA LYS A 327 -5.05 24.52 -20.63
C LYS A 327 -3.87 25.41 -20.23
N SER A 328 -2.73 24.82 -19.84
CA SER A 328 -1.53 25.59 -19.50
C SER A 328 -0.91 26.30 -20.72
N ARG A 329 -1.00 25.67 -21.91
CA ARG A 329 -0.45 26.19 -23.17
C ARG A 329 -1.43 27.12 -23.90
N LEU A 330 -2.71 26.79 -23.91
CA LEU A 330 -3.76 27.54 -24.58
C LEU A 330 -4.48 28.45 -23.58
N LYS A 331 -3.85 29.60 -23.27
CA LYS A 331 -4.43 30.64 -22.42
C LYS A 331 -5.59 31.36 -23.15
N GLY A 332 -6.73 30.68 -23.27
CA GLY A 332 -7.99 31.28 -23.75
C GLY A 332 -8.66 32.13 -22.66
N THR A 333 -9.47 33.12 -23.06
CA THR A 333 -10.17 34.07 -22.17
C THR A 333 -11.41 33.52 -21.46
N LEU A 334 -11.76 32.24 -21.64
CA LEU A 334 -12.94 31.61 -21.03
C LEU A 334 -12.56 30.22 -20.47
N GLY A 335 -12.45 30.14 -19.15
CA GLY A 335 -12.25 28.88 -18.41
C GLY A 335 -11.12 28.95 -17.37
N ARG A 336 -11.36 29.68 -16.27
CA ARG A 336 -10.71 29.40 -14.99
C ARG A 336 -11.44 28.26 -14.30
#